data_AF-A0A1U9NLH0-F1
#
_entry.id   AF-A0A1U9NLH0-F1
#
_cell.length_a   1.000
_cell.length_b   1.000
_cell.length_c   1.000
_cell.angle_alpha   90.00
_cell.angle_beta   90.00
_cell.angle_gamma   90.00
#
_symmetry.space_group_name_H-M   'P 1'
#
loop_
_entity.id
_entity.type
_entity.pdbx_description
1 polymer ?
#
loop_
_entity_poly.entity_id
_entity_poly.type
_entity_poly.pdbx_seq_one_letter_code
_entity_poly.pdbx_strand_id
1 'polypeptide(L)'
;MLSEKSEAAAGTTAPQRKTKSTGDYHFCPSPSSSKRAEKIAQRRSDMPRSYQAKYARAVSGKSLRAAVDSFCLECMMWQRNEVRKCTSLACPLWAYRPYKPQQKLQTSVIHKNGDKNVA
;
A
#
# COMPACT_ATOMS: atom_id res chain seq x y z
N MET A 1 -63.39 -22.35 4.33
CA MET A 1 -62.63 -21.11 4.63
C MET A 1 -62.56 -21.04 6.14
N LEU A 2 -61.47 -21.21 6.89
CA LEU A 2 -60.02 -21.07 6.73
C LEU A 2 -59.40 -22.23 7.57
N SER A 3 -58.46 -23.08 7.14
CA SER A 3 -57.03 -22.88 6.83
C SER A 3 -56.24 -22.13 7.92
N GLU A 4 -55.80 -22.86 8.95
CA GLU A 4 -54.67 -22.45 9.79
C GLU A 4 -53.58 -23.53 9.70
N LYS A 5 -52.52 -23.17 8.97
CA LYS A 5 -51.34 -23.97 8.70
C LYS A 5 -50.21 -23.49 9.61
N SER A 6 -49.55 -24.47 10.24
CA SER A 6 -48.10 -24.55 10.50
C SER A 6 -47.41 -23.40 11.24
N GLU A 7 -47.06 -23.66 12.50
CA GLU A 7 -45.89 -23.06 13.15
C GLU A 7 -44.66 -23.92 12.88
N ALA A 8 -43.71 -23.39 12.14
CA ALA A 8 -42.38 -23.95 11.98
C ALA A 8 -41.33 -22.84 11.98
N ALA A 9 -40.15 -23.21 12.47
CA ALA A 9 -38.84 -22.57 12.35
C ALA A 9 -38.40 -21.60 13.47
N ALA A 10 -37.77 -22.22 14.47
CA ALA A 10 -36.45 -21.88 15.00
C ALA A 10 -35.79 -20.60 14.46
N GLY A 11 -35.78 -19.55 15.29
CA GLY A 11 -34.88 -18.41 15.14
C GLY A 11 -33.68 -18.56 16.08
N THR A 12 -32.59 -19.15 15.60
CA THR A 12 -31.26 -19.02 16.24
C THR A 12 -30.84 -17.55 16.14
N THR A 13 -30.95 -16.79 17.22
CA THR A 13 -30.45 -15.43 17.30
C THR A 13 -28.92 -15.47 17.47
N ALA A 14 -28.20 -15.17 16.39
CA ALA A 14 -26.77 -14.93 16.44
C ALA A 14 -26.47 -13.78 17.43
N PRO A 15 -25.48 -13.90 18.33
CA PRO A 15 -25.18 -12.86 19.29
C PRO A 15 -24.74 -11.60 18.54
N GLN A 16 -25.49 -10.52 18.72
CA GLN A 16 -25.19 -9.23 18.10
C GLN A 16 -23.79 -8.77 18.53
N ARG A 17 -22.88 -8.65 17.54
CA ARG A 17 -21.56 -8.04 17.73
C ARG A 17 -21.79 -6.56 18.01
N LYS A 18 -21.74 -6.17 19.29
CA LYS A 18 -21.81 -4.78 19.74
C LYS A 18 -20.81 -3.95 18.94
N THR A 19 -21.28 -3.17 17.99
CA THR A 19 -20.50 -2.12 17.34
C THR A 19 -20.22 -1.10 18.43
N LYS A 20 -18.98 -1.07 18.95
CA LYS A 20 -18.57 -0.04 19.88
C LYS A 20 -18.81 1.29 19.17
N SER A 21 -19.69 2.12 19.73
CA SER A 21 -20.00 3.46 19.24
C SER A 21 -18.68 4.20 19.05
N THR A 22 -18.34 4.45 17.80
CA THR A 22 -17.19 5.26 17.42
C THR A 22 -17.42 6.64 18.00
N GLY A 23 -16.50 7.12 18.83
CA GLY A 23 -16.42 8.54 19.19
C GLY A 23 -16.37 9.41 17.93
N ASP A 24 -16.51 10.72 18.11
CA ASP A 24 -16.75 11.77 17.11
C ASP A 24 -15.73 11.87 15.95
N TYR A 25 -15.52 10.79 15.21
CA TYR A 25 -14.85 10.80 13.93
C TYR A 25 -15.85 11.34 12.93
N HIS A 26 -15.78 12.65 12.69
CA HIS A 26 -16.50 13.30 11.61
C HIS A 26 -16.26 12.53 10.31
N PHE A 27 -17.32 11.87 9.82
CA PHE A 27 -17.31 11.21 8.53
C PHE A 27 -17.11 12.28 7.46
N CYS A 28 -15.89 12.42 6.96
CA CYS A 28 -15.62 13.35 5.86
C CYS A 28 -16.21 12.75 4.58
N PRO A 29 -17.21 13.39 3.95
CA PRO A 29 -17.81 12.88 2.73
C PRO A 29 -16.78 12.86 1.61
N SER A 30 -16.79 11.81 0.78
CA SER A 30 -15.86 11.70 -0.34
C SER A 30 -16.04 12.86 -1.32
N PRO A 31 -14.96 13.50 -1.80
CA PRO A 31 -15.06 14.61 -2.75
C PRO A 31 -15.70 14.15 -4.07
N SER A 32 -16.48 15.04 -4.69
CA SER A 32 -17.05 14.78 -6.02
C SER A 32 -15.95 14.44 -7.03
N SER A 33 -16.25 13.53 -7.96
CA SER A 33 -15.29 13.04 -8.96
C SER A 33 -14.64 14.17 -9.79
N SER A 34 -15.40 15.24 -10.08
CA SER A 34 -14.93 16.43 -10.81
C SER A 34 -13.84 17.20 -10.06
N LYS A 35 -14.05 17.50 -8.77
CA LYS A 35 -13.07 18.21 -7.92
C LYS A 35 -11.79 17.40 -7.74
N ARG A 36 -11.91 16.07 -7.67
CA ARG A 36 -10.74 15.17 -7.61
C ARG A 36 -9.92 15.24 -8.89
N ALA A 37 -10.55 15.22 -10.06
CA ALA A 37 -9.86 15.27 -11.35
C ALA A 37 -9.08 16.57 -11.55
N GLU A 38 -9.64 17.71 -11.17
CA GLU A 38 -8.99 19.02 -11.22
C GLU A 38 -7.71 19.05 -10.36
N LYS A 39 -7.79 18.56 -9.12
CA LYS A 39 -6.61 18.48 -8.23
C LYS A 39 -5.52 17.55 -8.76
N ILE A 40 -5.91 16.44 -9.39
CA ILE A 40 -4.95 15.54 -10.08
C ILE A 40 -4.27 16.27 -11.24
N ALA A 41 -5.01 17.04 -12.03
CA ALA A 41 -4.46 17.81 -13.15
C ALA A 41 -3.47 18.89 -12.68
N GLN A 42 -3.84 19.65 -11.65
CA GLN A 42 -2.97 20.65 -11.02
C GLN A 42 -1.66 20.01 -10.52
N ARG A 43 -1.77 18.91 -9.77
CA ARG A 43 -0.57 18.24 -9.26
C ARG A 43 0.32 17.66 -10.37
N ARG A 44 -0.29 17.28 -11.49
CA ARG A 44 0.42 16.80 -12.69
C ARG A 44 1.11 17.94 -13.46
N SER A 45 0.61 19.17 -13.44
CA SER A 45 1.30 20.31 -14.06
C SER A 45 2.55 20.72 -13.29
N ASP A 46 2.52 20.61 -11.97
CA ASP A 46 3.63 21.03 -11.10
C ASP A 46 4.82 20.05 -11.15
N MET A 47 4.60 18.81 -11.63
CA MET A 47 5.61 17.76 -11.61
C MET A 47 6.43 17.66 -12.93
N PRO A 48 7.69 17.20 -12.88
CA PRO A 48 8.50 17.00 -14.08
C PRO A 48 7.90 15.99 -15.06
N ARG A 49 8.00 16.28 -16.36
CA ARG A 49 7.37 15.51 -17.45
C ARG A 49 7.72 14.03 -17.42
N SER A 50 8.95 13.67 -17.03
CA SER A 50 9.44 12.30 -16.95
C SER A 50 8.68 11.42 -15.93
N TYR A 51 8.09 12.03 -14.89
CA TYR A 51 7.38 11.30 -13.85
C TYR A 51 5.86 11.30 -14.03
N GLN A 52 5.32 12.17 -14.89
CA GLN A 52 3.87 12.32 -15.10
C GLN A 52 3.16 11.02 -15.46
N ALA A 53 3.75 10.17 -16.31
CA ALA A 53 3.17 8.89 -16.68
C ALA A 53 3.06 7.93 -15.48
N LYS A 54 4.06 7.94 -14.59
CA LYS A 54 4.06 7.13 -13.38
C LYS A 54 3.00 7.60 -12.39
N TYR A 55 2.89 8.91 -12.20
CA TYR A 55 1.85 9.50 -11.36
C TYR A 55 0.44 9.22 -11.92
N ALA A 56 0.25 9.29 -13.24
CA ALA A 56 -1.00 8.93 -13.89
C ALA A 56 -1.43 7.48 -13.56
N ARG A 57 -0.48 6.55 -13.56
CA ARG A 57 -0.71 5.15 -13.20
C ARG A 57 -1.00 4.96 -11.70
N ALA A 58 -0.43 5.81 -10.84
CA ALA A 58 -0.74 5.83 -9.42
C ALA A 58 -2.19 6.28 -9.17
N VAL A 59 -2.58 7.42 -9.73
CA VAL A 59 -3.92 8.01 -9.50
C VAL A 59 -5.05 7.19 -10.12
N SER A 60 -4.76 6.35 -11.13
CA SER A 60 -5.75 5.44 -11.71
C SER A 60 -6.16 4.31 -10.76
N GLY A 61 -5.47 4.11 -9.64
CA GLY A 61 -5.75 3.05 -8.66
C GLY A 61 -5.40 1.63 -9.11
N LYS A 62 -4.74 1.47 -10.27
CA LYS A 62 -4.46 0.15 -10.88
C LYS A 62 -3.12 -0.46 -10.44
N SER A 63 -2.26 0.32 -9.78
CA SER A 63 -0.93 -0.15 -9.39
C SER A 63 -0.50 0.49 -8.07
N LEU A 64 -0.53 -0.31 -7.01
CA LEU A 64 0.02 0.06 -5.70
C LEU A 64 1.51 0.40 -5.81
N ARG A 65 2.25 -0.35 -6.64
CA ARG A 65 3.67 -0.09 -6.87
C ARG A 65 3.90 1.31 -7.45
N ALA A 66 3.13 1.70 -8.47
CA ALA A 66 3.23 3.05 -9.04
C ALA A 66 2.88 4.14 -8.02
N ALA A 67 1.91 3.88 -7.13
CA ALA A 67 1.53 4.80 -6.06
C ALA A 67 2.68 5.01 -5.05
N VAL A 68 3.27 3.93 -4.55
CA VAL A 68 4.43 4.01 -3.64
C VAL A 68 5.61 4.70 -4.34
N ASP A 69 5.92 4.33 -5.59
CA ASP A 69 7.04 4.94 -6.31
C ASP A 69 6.83 6.44 -6.52
N SER A 70 5.61 6.87 -6.86
CA SER A 70 5.28 8.28 -7.05
C SER A 70 5.34 9.04 -5.73
N PHE A 71 4.85 8.46 -4.64
CA PHE A 71 4.92 9.06 -3.31
C PHE A 71 6.36 9.25 -2.84
N CYS A 72 7.22 8.24 -3.00
CA CYS A 72 8.63 8.36 -2.63
C CYS A 72 9.34 9.44 -3.46
N LEU A 73 9.05 9.53 -4.76
CA LEU A 73 9.61 10.58 -5.63
C LEU A 73 9.13 11.96 -5.20
N GLU A 74 7.84 12.12 -4.94
CA GLU A 74 7.25 13.38 -4.49
C GLU A 74 7.84 13.85 -3.15
N CYS A 75 7.95 12.94 -2.18
CA CYS A 75 8.55 13.20 -0.86
C CYS A 75 9.99 13.75 -0.96
N MET A 76 10.75 13.29 -1.96
CA MET A 76 12.12 13.73 -2.22
C MET A 76 12.21 14.71 -3.40
N MET A 77 11.16 15.52 -3.62
CA MET A 77 11.14 16.59 -4.64
C MET A 77 11.52 16.13 -6.06
N TRP A 78 11.05 14.94 -6.45
CA TRP A 78 11.31 14.30 -7.74
C TRP A 78 12.78 13.92 -8.00
N GLN A 79 13.61 13.87 -6.96
CA GLN A 79 15.03 13.50 -7.04
C GLN A 79 15.24 12.01 -6.77
N ARG A 80 15.44 11.22 -7.84
CA ARG A 80 15.65 9.77 -7.74
C ARG A 80 16.83 9.38 -6.84
N ASN A 81 17.92 10.14 -6.90
CA ASN A 81 19.13 9.84 -6.12
C ASN A 81 18.89 10.03 -4.62
N GLU A 82 18.12 11.03 -4.24
CA GLU A 82 17.71 11.25 -2.86
C GLU A 82 16.77 10.14 -2.37
N VAL A 83 15.87 9.66 -3.23
CA VAL A 83 15.08 8.45 -2.91
C VAL A 83 15.99 7.25 -2.66
N ARG A 84 17.18 7.12 -3.26
CA ARG A 84 18.14 6.03 -2.97
C ARG A 84 18.97 6.26 -1.69
N LYS A 85 19.13 7.52 -1.25
CA LYS A 85 19.88 7.87 -0.04
C LYS A 85 19.02 8.13 1.19
N CYS A 86 17.69 8.15 1.05
CA CYS A 86 16.75 8.36 2.16
C CYS A 86 17.04 7.42 3.35
N THR A 87 17.18 8.02 4.54
CA THR A 87 17.51 7.38 5.83
C THR A 87 16.36 7.39 6.83
N SER A 88 15.14 7.71 6.39
CA SER A 88 13.94 7.70 7.26
C SER A 88 13.52 6.27 7.62
N LEU A 89 14.18 5.68 8.60
CA LEU A 89 13.96 4.29 9.03
C LEU A 89 12.57 4.08 9.65
N ALA A 90 12.03 5.12 10.29
CA ALA A 90 10.67 5.11 10.86
C ALA A 90 9.57 5.32 9.80
N CYS A 91 9.93 5.50 8.52
CA CYS A 91 8.94 5.66 7.46
C CYS A 91 8.13 4.36 7.30
N PRO A 92 6.78 4.40 7.34
CA PRO A 92 5.96 3.20 7.17
C PRO A 92 6.12 2.58 5.77
N LEU A 93 6.59 3.35 4.79
CA LEU A 93 6.87 2.87 3.43
C LEU A 93 8.29 2.34 3.25
N TRP A 94 9.14 2.31 4.29
CA TRP A 94 10.54 1.90 4.18
C TRP A 94 10.71 0.54 3.51
N ALA A 95 9.88 -0.45 3.87
CA ALA A 95 9.90 -1.79 3.28
C ALA A 95 9.63 -1.77 1.76
N TYR A 96 8.73 -0.90 1.32
CA TYR A 96 8.25 -0.79 -0.06
C TYR A 96 9.02 0.26 -0.89
N ARG A 97 9.96 0.99 -0.30
CA ARG A 97 10.71 2.06 -0.96
C ARG A 97 11.41 1.59 -2.26
N PRO A 98 11.33 2.34 -3.37
CA PRO A 98 12.00 2.00 -4.62
C PRO A 98 13.51 2.26 -4.57
N TYR A 99 14.24 1.68 -5.52
CA TYR A 99 15.66 1.93 -5.77
C TYR A 99 16.63 1.49 -4.66
N LYS A 100 16.20 0.58 -3.78
CA LYS A 100 17.11 -0.07 -2.81
C LYS A 100 18.26 -0.71 -3.57
N PRO A 101 19.52 -0.53 -3.12
CA PRO A 101 20.61 -1.33 -3.65
C PRO A 101 20.26 -2.80 -3.38
N GLN A 102 20.26 -3.63 -4.42
CA GLN A 102 20.16 -5.07 -4.23
C GLN A 102 21.39 -5.47 -3.41
N GLN A 103 21.17 -5.86 -2.15
CA GLN A 103 22.22 -6.52 -1.39
C GLN A 103 22.48 -7.83 -2.12
N LYS A 104 23.58 -7.91 -2.88
CA LYS A 104 24.07 -9.18 -3.37
C LYS A 104 24.32 -10.03 -2.13
N LEU A 105 23.46 -11.01 -1.88
CA LEU A 105 23.73 -12.02 -0.86
C LEU A 105 25.05 -12.66 -1.29
N GLN A 106 26.13 -12.37 -0.57
CA GLN A 106 27.34 -13.17 -0.68
C GLN A 106 27.03 -14.49 0.00
N THR A 107 26.57 -15.46 -0.78
CA THR A 107 26.46 -16.83 -0.30
C THR A 107 27.90 -17.34 -0.14
N SER A 108 28.50 -17.13 1.02
CA SER A 108 29.71 -17.83 1.41
C SER A 108 29.35 -19.30 1.59
N VAL A 109 29.45 -20.07 0.50
CA VAL A 109 29.38 -21.53 0.54
C VAL A 109 30.54 -21.99 1.44
N ILE A 110 30.20 -22.40 2.67
CA ILE A 110 31.14 -23.05 3.57
C ILE A 110 31.54 -24.36 2.89
N HIS A 111 32.74 -24.40 2.32
CA HIS A 111 33.35 -25.65 1.86
C HIS A 111 33.69 -26.46 3.11
N LYS A 112 32.85 -27.46 3.41
CA LYS A 112 33.22 -28.51 4.35
C LYS A 112 34.30 -29.35 3.67
N ASN A 113 35.57 -29.00 3.88
CA ASN A 113 36.64 -29.96 3.63
C ASN A 113 36.60 -30.98 4.77
N GLY A 114 35.79 -32.02 4.56
CA GLY A 114 35.87 -33.25 5.34
C GLY A 114 37.22 -33.94 5.11
N ASP A 115 37.73 -34.50 6.20
CA ASP A 115 38.41 -35.80 6.26
C ASP A 115 39.55 -36.02 5.25
N LYS A 116 40.76 -35.60 5.61
CA LYS A 116 41.99 -36.35 5.26
C LYS A 116 42.96 -36.34 6.43
N ASN A 117 42.75 -37.26 7.36
CA ASN A 117 43.82 -37.84 8.15
C ASN A 117 44.38 -39.02 7.33
N VAL A 118 45.67 -38.98 6.96
CA VAL A 118 46.59 -40.14 6.88
C VAL A 118 48.01 -39.60 6.74
N ALA A 119 48.81 -39.70 7.81
CA ALA A 119 50.21 -40.18 7.83
C ALA A 119 50.76 -40.08 9.26
#